data_AF-A0A1T2L1B1-F1
#
_entry.id   AF-A0A1T2L1B1-F1
#
_cell.length_a   1.000
_cell.length_b   1.000
_cell.length_c   1.000
_cell.angle_alpha   90.00
_cell.angle_beta   90.00
_cell.angle_gamma   90.00
#
_symmetry.space_group_name_H-M   'P 1'
#
loop_
_entity.id
_entity.type
_entity.pdbx_description
1 polymer ?
#
loop_
_entity_poly.entity_id
_entity_poly.type
_entity_poly.pdbx_seq_one_letter_code
_entity_poly.pdbx_strand_id
1 'polypeptide(L)' 'MESFLGSLKQERVQWRNYQSRYEAQQDILEYISMFYNSRRLPSYLDYMSLNDYDRQLMEQRKVA' A
#
# COMPACT_ATOMS: atom_id res chain seq x y z
N MET A 1 -10.83 -12.34 -3.00
CA MET A 1 -10.44 -11.03 -2.44
C MET A 1 -9.21 -11.25 -1.58
N GLU A 2 -8.03 -10.86 -2.06
CA GLU A 2 -6.81 -10.98 -1.26
C GLU A 2 -6.75 -9.89 -0.20
N SER A 3 -6.55 -10.29 1.06
CA SER A 3 -6.38 -9.35 2.17
C SER A 3 -4.98 -8.76 2.15
N PHE A 4 -4.86 -7.49 2.57
CA PHE A 4 -3.56 -6.81 2.73
C PHE A 4 -2.56 -7.65 3.52
N LEU A 5 -3.01 -8.24 4.64
CA LEU A 5 -2.17 -9.08 5.50
C LEU A 5 -1.76 -10.39 4.83
N GLY A 6 -2.59 -10.94 3.94
CA GLY A 6 -2.25 -12.11 3.13
C GLY A 6 -1.09 -11.80 2.18
N SER A 7 -1.24 -10.75 1.37
CA SER A 7 -0.22 -10.28 0.42
C SER A 7 1.08 -9.87 1.14
N LEU A 8 0.99 -9.09 2.22
CA LEU A 8 2.15 -8.68 3.02
C LEU A 8 2.93 -9.89 3.54
N LYS A 9 2.21 -10.90 4.04
CA LYS A 9 2.83 -12.11 4.57
C LYS A 9 3.53 -12.88 3.45
N GLN A 10 2.86 -13.16 2.34
CA GLN A 10 3.41 -13.98 1.26
C GLN A 10 4.55 -13.31 0.50
N GLU A 11 4.42 -12.02 0.19
CA GLU A 11 5.33 -11.32 -0.72
C GLU A 11 6.56 -10.72 -0.03
N ARG A 12 6.49 -10.46 1.29
CA ARG A 12 7.60 -9.84 2.03
C ARG A 12 8.04 -10.60 3.26
N VAL A 13 7.11 -10.96 4.14
CA VAL A 13 7.45 -11.40 5.49
C VAL A 13 7.78 -12.90 5.57
N GLN A 14 7.16 -13.74 4.72
CA GLN A 14 7.22 -15.21 4.83
C GLN A 14 8.64 -15.79 4.81
N TRP A 15 9.56 -15.14 4.09
CA TRP A 15 10.94 -15.62 3.93
C TRP A 15 11.99 -14.68 4.51
N ARG A 16 11.57 -13.68 5.31
CA ARG A 16 12.48 -12.73 5.97
C ARG A 16 12.65 -13.04 7.45
N ASN A 17 13.91 -13.01 7.89
CA ASN A 17 14.27 -13.06 9.30
C ASN A 17 14.75 -11.67 9.73
N TYR A 18 13.93 -10.99 10.51
CA TYR A 18 14.28 -9.68 11.07
C TYR A 18 15.06 -9.86 12.37
N GLN A 19 16.17 -9.14 12.49
CA GLN A 19 17.00 -9.10 13.69
C GLN A 19 16.33 -8.30 14.80
N SER A 20 15.46 -7.35 14.45
CA SER A 20 14.72 -6.54 15.40
C SER A 20 13.32 -6.19 14.92
N ARG A 21 12.44 -5.81 15.86
CA ARG A 21 11.11 -5.28 15.52
C ARG A 21 11.19 -3.99 14.70
N TYR A 22 12.20 -3.15 14.98
CA TYR A 22 12.39 -1.90 14.26
C TYR A 22 12.70 -2.14 12.77
N GLU A 23 13.54 -3.12 12.48
CA GLU A 23 13.85 -3.54 11.11
C GLU A 23 12.59 -4.03 10.37
N ALA A 24 11.79 -4.87 11.03
CA ALA A 24 10.51 -5.32 10.47
C ALA A 24 9.56 -4.15 10.18
N GLN A 25 9.50 -3.16 11.06
CA GLN A 25 8.67 -1.97 10.86
C GLN A 25 9.13 -1.14 9.67
N GLN A 26 10.43 -0.89 9.53
CA GLN A 26 10.98 -0.13 8.40
C GLN A 26 10.71 -0.84 7.07
N ASP A 27 10.90 -2.16 7.02
CA ASP A 27 10.63 -2.93 5.80
C ASP A 27 9.14 -2.96 5.41
N ILE A 28 8.25 -3.12 6.39
CA ILE A 28 6.81 -3.09 6.13
C ILE A 28 6.40 -1.69 5.64
N LEU A 29 6.93 -0.62 6.24
CA LEU A 29 6.67 0.75 5.79
C LEU A 29 7.15 0.96 4.35
N GLU A 30 8.38 0.55 4.03
CA GLU A 30 8.92 0.65 2.67
C GLU A 30 8.07 -0.15 1.67
N TYR A 31 7.67 -1.37 2.04
CA TYR A 31 6.78 -2.17 1.21
C TYR A 31 5.44 -1.47 0.95
N ILE A 32 4.84 -0.88 1.98
CA ILE A 32 3.56 -0.15 1.82
C ILE A 32 3.75 1.04 0.88
N SER A 33 4.75 1.88 1.14
CA SER A 33 4.99 3.13 0.41
C SER A 33 5.44 2.91 -1.03
N MET A 34 6.38 1.98 -1.25
CA MET A 34 7.02 1.81 -2.55
C MET A 34 6.37 0.74 -3.43
N PHE A 35 5.71 -0.27 -2.85
CA PHE A 35 5.19 -1.42 -3.61
C PHE A 35 3.67 -1.56 -3.50
N TYR A 36 3.13 -1.66 -2.29
CA TYR A 36 1.72 -1.97 -2.11
C TYR A 36 0.82 -0.82 -2.61
N ASN A 37 1.07 0.42 -2.18
CA ASN A 37 0.26 1.56 -2.59
C ASN A 37 0.52 1.99 -4.05
N SER A 38 1.70 1.71 -4.59
CA SER A 38 2.06 2.06 -5.97
C SER A 38 1.57 1.04 -7.00
N ARG A 39 1.56 -0.26 -6.66
CA ARG A 39 1.18 -1.35 -7.57
C ARG A 39 -0.28 -1.76 -7.47
N ARG A 40 -0.93 -1.54 -6.32
CA ARG A 40 -2.32 -1.95 -6.14
C ARG A 40 -3.26 -0.88 -6.66
N LEU A 41 -3.51 -0.92 -7.96
CA LEU A 41 -4.71 -0.36 -8.57
C LEU A 41 -5.90 -1.22 -8.13
N PRO A 42 -6.81 -0.73 -7.27
CA PRO A 42 -7.94 -1.54 -6.86
C PRO A 42 -8.84 -1.74 -8.08
N SER A 43 -9.14 -2.98 -8.45
CA SER A 43 -10.12 -3.32 -9.50
C SER A 43 -11.55 -2.84 -9.17
N TYR A 44 -11.77 -2.34 -7.95
CA TYR A 44 -13.01 -1.69 -7.51
C TYR A 44 -13.05 -0.17 -7.81
N LEU A 45 -11.93 0.42 -8.20
CA LEU A 45 -11.75 1.87 -8.43
C LEU A 45 -11.44 2.19 -9.89
N ASP A 46 -11.92 1.35 -10.80
CA ASP A 46 -11.84 1.55 -12.26
C ASP A 46 -10.43 1.83 -12.79
N TYR A 47 -9.40 1.19 -12.20
CA TYR A 47 -7.98 1.43 -12.52
C TYR A 47 -7.45 2.83 -12.13
N MET A 48 -7.96 3.42 -11.05
CA MET A 48 -7.41 4.65 -10.49
C MET A 48 -6.56 4.36 -9.25
N SER A 49 -5.35 4.89 -9.20
CA SER A 49 -4.44 4.72 -8.05
C SER A 49 -5.00 5.44 -6.83
N LEU A 50 -4.74 4.96 -5.61
CA LEU A 50 -5.12 5.70 -4.39
C LEU A 50 -4.55 7.13 -4.38
N ASN A 51 -3.36 7.33 -4.97
CA ASN A 51 -2.78 8.68 -5.12
C ASN A 51 -3.62 9.58 -6.03
N ASP A 52 -4.23 9.04 -7.08
CA ASP A 52 -5.08 9.80 -8.00
C ASP A 52 -6.46 10.07 -7.37
N TYR A 53 -6.98 9.15 -6.56
CA TYR A 53 -8.20 9.35 -5.79
C TYR A 53 -8.06 10.46 -4.75
N ASP A 54 -6.98 10.47 -3.96
CA ASP A 54 -6.72 11.55 -2.98
C ASP A 54 -6.55 12.91 -3.67
N ARG A 55 -5.91 12.92 -4.85
CA ARG A 55 -5.75 14.14 -5.65
C ARG A 55 -7.09 14.66 -6.16
N GLN A 56 -7.99 13.79 -6.65
CA GLN A 56 -9.34 14.19 -7.04
C GLN A 56 -10.18 14.68 -5.85
N LEU A 57 -10.06 14.03 -4.68
CA LEU A 57 -10.77 14.45 -3.48
C LEU A 57 -10.31 15.83 -2.99
N MET A 58 -8.99 16.10 -3.05
CA MET A 58 -8.44 17.43 -2.74
C MET A 58 -8.90 18.51 -3.72
N GLU A 59 -9.00 18.21 -5.00
CA GLU A 59 -9.48 19.15 -6.01
C GLU A 59 -11.00 19.44 -5.84
N GLN A 60 -11.82 18.43 -5.52
CA GLN A 60 -13.25 18.63 -5.23
C GLN A 60 -13.50 19.48 -3.98
N ARG A 61 -12.62 19.42 -2.97
CA ARG A 61 -12.72 20.25 -1.75
C ARG A 61 -12.32 21.71 -1.96
N LYS A 62 -11.55 22.04 -3.01
CA LYS A 62 -11.17 23.42 -3.33
C LYS A 62 -12.22 24.18 -4.15
N VAL A 63 -13.12 23.45 -4.81
CA VAL A 63 -14.19 24.01 -5.65
C VAL A 63 -15.48 24.26 -4.84
N ALA A 64 -15.51 23.83 -3.58
CA ALA A 64 -16.61 24.06 -2.63
C ALA A 64 -16.43 25.33 -1.79
#